data_AF-A0A1B7UXR4-F1
#
_entry.id   AF-A0A1B7UXR4-F1
#
_cell.length_a   1.000
_cell.length_b   1.000
_cell.length_c   1.000
_cell.angle_alpha   90.00
_cell.angle_beta   90.00
_cell.angle_gamma   90.00
#
_symmetry.space_group_name_H-M   'P 1'
#
loop_
_entity.id
_entity.type
_entity.pdbx_description
1 polymer ?
#
loop_
_entity_poly.entity_id
_entity_poly.type
_entity_poly.pdbx_seq_one_letter_code
_entity_poly.pdbx_strand_id
1 'polypeptide(L)'
;MEEGNDSISTGTGNDNINAGLGNDTINGGDGNNTINGGDGNDTIDAGNGDDILIGGAGNDYLKAGFGNDTIDGGDGVDTLNKDFTYITTAITFDTTGVTPIVPTGTSVTNIEKFELTTGG
;
A
#
# COMPACT_ATOMS: atom_id res chain seq x y z
N MET A 1 22.22 -5.55 -5.70
CA MET A 1 20.99 -5.95 -5.02
C MET A 1 21.35 -5.86 -3.56
N GLU A 2 20.72 -4.94 -2.84
CA GLU A 2 20.82 -4.91 -1.38
C GLU A 2 20.16 -6.20 -0.91
N GLU A 3 20.92 -7.07 -0.25
CA GLU A 3 20.39 -8.30 0.34
C GLU A 3 20.11 -8.05 1.81
N GLY A 4 18.92 -8.41 2.28
CA GLY A 4 18.59 -8.46 3.70
C GLY A 4 17.28 -7.76 4.02
N ASN A 5 16.77 -8.01 5.23
CA ASN A 5 15.57 -7.35 5.71
C ASN A 5 15.91 -5.92 6.15
N ASP A 6 15.31 -4.93 5.51
CA ASP A 6 15.56 -3.52 5.74
C ASP A 6 14.45 -2.84 6.55
N SER A 7 14.81 -1.74 7.22
CA SER A 7 13.85 -0.84 7.85
C SER A 7 14.05 0.57 7.32
N ILE A 8 13.10 1.04 6.52
CA ILE A 8 13.20 2.28 5.76
C ILE A 8 12.14 3.25 6.29
N SER A 9 12.56 4.50 6.55
CA SER A 9 11.64 5.59 6.87
C SER A 9 12.16 6.90 6.29
N THR A 10 11.36 7.57 5.47
CA THR A 10 11.77 8.77 4.72
C THR A 10 11.18 10.08 5.25
N GLY A 11 10.01 10.02 5.88
CA GLY A 11 9.48 11.10 6.71
C GLY A 11 8.57 12.06 5.95
N THR A 12 9.11 13.14 5.39
CA THR A 12 8.30 14.11 4.63
C THR A 12 8.92 14.35 3.27
N GLY A 13 8.11 14.47 2.22
CA GLY A 13 8.54 14.68 0.87
C GLY A 13 7.99 13.63 -0.07
N ASN A 14 8.22 13.81 -1.37
CA ASN A 14 7.85 12.80 -2.35
C ASN A 14 9.06 11.88 -2.53
N ASP A 15 9.01 10.69 -1.92
CA ASP A 15 10.13 9.77 -1.89
C ASP A 15 10.00 8.65 -2.94
N ASN A 16 11.13 8.12 -3.37
CA ASN A 16 11.20 6.99 -4.28
C ASN A 16 12.03 5.89 -3.63
N ILE A 17 11.34 4.83 -3.19
CA ILE A 17 11.87 3.79 -2.30
C ILE A 17 11.87 2.46 -3.06
N ASN A 18 12.99 1.75 -2.99
CA ASN A 18 13.14 0.39 -3.49
C ASN A 18 13.91 -0.41 -2.44
N ALA A 19 13.26 -1.36 -1.77
CA ALA A 19 13.85 -2.06 -0.64
C ALA A 19 14.67 -3.29 -1.08
N GLY A 20 14.21 -4.04 -2.07
CA GLY A 20 15.05 -4.97 -2.82
C GLY A 20 14.79 -6.42 -2.47
N LEU A 21 15.76 -7.13 -1.89
CA LEU A 21 15.60 -8.54 -1.52
C LEU A 21 15.54 -8.65 0.00
N GLY A 22 14.48 -9.23 0.56
CA GLY A 22 14.32 -9.37 2.00
C GLY A 22 12.88 -9.17 2.42
N ASN A 23 12.58 -9.45 3.69
CA ASN A 23 11.30 -9.06 4.25
C ASN A 23 11.45 -7.67 4.86
N ASP A 24 11.01 -6.65 4.15
CA ASP A 24 11.30 -5.26 4.44
C ASP A 24 10.17 -4.59 5.21
N THR A 25 10.52 -3.56 5.99
CA THR A 25 9.55 -2.69 6.68
C THR A 25 9.76 -1.25 6.23
N ILE A 26 8.78 -0.70 5.53
CA ILE A 26 8.88 0.60 4.87
C ILE A 26 7.83 1.56 5.42
N ASN A 27 8.24 2.79 5.74
CA ASN A 27 7.36 3.90 6.08
C ASN A 27 7.68 5.13 5.19
N GLY A 28 6.81 5.41 4.22
CA GLY A 28 6.95 6.55 3.29
C GLY A 28 6.65 7.91 3.91
N GLY A 29 5.79 7.95 4.93
CA GLY A 29 5.44 9.19 5.63
C GLY A 29 4.57 10.15 4.83
N ASP A 30 4.79 11.45 4.92
CA ASP A 30 4.00 12.47 4.23
C ASP A 30 4.55 12.77 2.83
N GLY A 31 3.69 12.83 1.83
CA GLY A 31 4.01 13.19 0.45
C GLY A 31 3.57 12.11 -0.54
N ASN A 32 3.72 12.38 -1.84
CA ASN A 32 3.35 11.42 -2.88
C ASN A 32 4.54 10.50 -3.15
N ASN A 33 4.52 9.32 -2.56
CA ASN A 33 5.62 8.37 -2.57
C ASN A 33 5.48 7.35 -3.70
N THR A 34 6.61 6.84 -4.17
CA THR A 34 6.68 5.63 -4.99
C THR A 34 7.47 4.59 -4.22
N ILE A 35 6.84 3.47 -3.88
CA ILE A 35 7.41 2.45 -3.00
C ILE A 35 7.34 1.10 -3.70
N ASN A 36 8.50 0.46 -3.82
CA ASN A 36 8.65 -0.92 -4.26
C ASN A 36 9.26 -1.76 -3.12
N GLY A 37 8.53 -2.77 -2.64
CA GLY A 37 9.02 -3.74 -1.66
C GLY A 37 10.12 -4.60 -2.27
N GLY A 38 9.77 -5.38 -3.29
CA GLY A 38 10.72 -6.22 -4.02
C GLY A 38 10.44 -7.69 -3.78
N ASP A 39 11.47 -8.50 -3.56
CA ASP A 39 11.30 -9.92 -3.26
C ASP A 39 11.30 -10.14 -1.74
N GLY A 40 10.25 -10.76 -1.22
CA GLY A 40 10.10 -11.11 0.19
C GLY A 40 8.70 -10.79 0.68
N ASN A 41 8.42 -11.05 1.96
CA ASN A 41 7.14 -10.66 2.55
C ASN A 41 7.31 -9.29 3.21
N ASP A 42 6.86 -8.24 2.54
CA ASP A 42 7.11 -6.87 2.92
C ASP A 42 5.95 -6.27 3.73
N THR A 43 6.27 -5.28 4.54
CA THR A 43 5.30 -4.44 5.25
C THR A 43 5.52 -2.99 4.86
N ILE A 44 4.55 -2.41 4.15
CA ILE A 44 4.64 -1.06 3.60
C ILE A 44 3.56 -0.17 4.21
N ASP A 45 3.94 0.96 4.79
CA ASP A 45 3.02 2.06 5.16
C ASP A 45 3.39 3.30 4.34
N ALA A 46 2.56 3.64 3.35
CA ALA A 46 2.84 4.75 2.47
C ALA A 46 2.57 6.12 3.12
N GLY A 47 1.69 6.16 4.13
CA GLY A 47 1.40 7.36 4.90
C GLY A 47 0.36 8.28 4.24
N ASN A 48 0.68 9.55 4.07
CA ASN A 48 -0.26 10.56 3.57
C ASN A 48 0.16 11.02 2.17
N GLY A 49 -0.73 10.97 1.19
CA GLY A 49 -0.44 11.48 -0.14
C GLY A 49 -1.11 10.63 -1.21
N ASP A 50 -0.94 11.01 -2.47
CA ASP A 50 -1.33 10.13 -3.58
C ASP A 50 -0.12 9.23 -3.89
N ASP A 51 -0.14 8.00 -3.36
CA ASP A 51 1.03 7.10 -3.37
C ASP A 51 0.97 6.04 -4.49
N ILE A 52 2.12 5.51 -4.87
CA ILE A 52 2.27 4.31 -5.71
C ILE A 52 2.94 3.23 -4.88
N LEU A 53 2.24 2.12 -4.65
CA LEU A 53 2.73 0.97 -3.90
C LEU A 53 2.83 -0.26 -4.81
N ILE A 54 4.00 -0.89 -4.82
CA ILE A 54 4.27 -2.17 -5.47
C ILE A 54 4.80 -3.10 -4.38
N GLY A 55 4.07 -4.15 -4.04
CA GLY A 55 4.50 -5.17 -3.07
C GLY A 55 5.69 -5.95 -3.63
N GLY A 56 5.45 -6.66 -4.74
CA GLY A 56 6.49 -7.37 -5.46
C GLY A 56 6.22 -8.87 -5.41
N ALA A 57 7.22 -9.67 -5.04
CA ALA A 57 7.06 -11.11 -4.93
C ALA A 57 7.06 -11.54 -3.47
N GLY A 58 5.99 -12.18 -3.01
CA GLY A 58 5.84 -12.62 -1.62
C GLY A 58 4.43 -12.38 -1.12
N ASN A 59 4.21 -12.49 0.18
CA ASN A 59 2.90 -12.18 0.77
C ASN A 59 3.03 -10.86 1.51
N ASP A 60 2.56 -9.80 0.87
CA ASP A 60 2.81 -8.45 1.33
C ASP A 60 1.66 -7.90 2.18
N TYR A 61 2.03 -6.99 3.08
CA TYR A 61 1.08 -6.16 3.82
C TYR A 61 1.25 -4.70 3.41
N LEU A 62 0.27 -4.19 2.66
CA LEU A 62 0.28 -2.84 2.11
C LEU A 62 -0.73 -1.97 2.85
N LYS A 63 -0.24 -0.96 3.57
CA LYS A 63 -1.06 0.11 4.13
C LYS A 63 -0.90 1.35 3.27
N ALA A 64 -1.90 1.62 2.46
CA ALA A 64 -1.86 2.73 1.51
C ALA A 64 -2.16 4.10 2.15
N GLY A 65 -2.63 4.13 3.40
CA GLY A 65 -2.82 5.39 4.12
C GLY A 65 -3.89 6.31 3.52
N PHE A 66 -3.68 7.63 3.54
CA PHE A 66 -4.66 8.61 3.06
C PHE A 66 -4.30 9.11 1.66
N GLY A 67 -5.31 9.34 0.81
CA GLY A 67 -5.14 9.87 -0.54
C GLY A 67 -5.63 8.90 -1.61
N ASN A 68 -5.35 9.24 -2.87
CA ASN A 68 -5.71 8.45 -4.05
C ASN A 68 -4.50 7.65 -4.53
N ASP A 69 -4.47 6.37 -4.20
CA ASP A 69 -3.26 5.56 -4.42
C ASP A 69 -3.36 4.69 -5.68
N THR A 70 -2.21 4.23 -6.13
CA THR A 70 -2.09 3.14 -7.10
C THR A 70 -1.38 1.99 -6.43
N ILE A 71 -2.08 0.87 -6.25
CA ILE A 71 -1.59 -0.26 -5.46
C ILE A 71 -1.56 -1.51 -6.33
N ASP A 72 -0.42 -2.17 -6.33
CA ASP A 72 -0.21 -3.50 -6.92
C ASP A 72 0.43 -4.42 -5.87
N GLY A 73 -0.25 -5.49 -5.46
CA GLY A 73 0.34 -6.47 -4.53
C GLY A 73 1.47 -7.27 -5.19
N GLY A 74 1.27 -7.65 -6.45
CA GLY A 74 2.23 -8.44 -7.20
C GLY A 74 1.96 -9.94 -7.10
N ASP A 75 3.02 -10.74 -6.96
CA ASP A 75 2.94 -12.19 -6.93
C ASP A 75 2.83 -12.69 -5.48
N GLY A 76 1.70 -13.29 -5.11
CA GLY A 76 1.57 -14.02 -3.85
C GLY A 76 0.18 -13.92 -3.24
N VAL A 77 0.10 -13.74 -1.92
CA VAL A 77 -1.18 -13.57 -1.21
C VAL A 77 -1.12 -12.29 -0.40
N ASP A 78 -1.61 -11.23 -1.00
CA ASP A 78 -1.38 -9.88 -0.52
C ASP A 78 -2.55 -9.34 0.28
N THR A 79 -2.22 -8.50 1.26
CA THR A 79 -3.18 -7.85 2.14
C THR A 79 -3.07 -6.35 2.00
N LEU A 80 -4.14 -5.71 1.55
CA LEU A 80 -4.24 -4.25 1.51
C LEU A 80 -5.08 -3.76 2.68
N ASN A 81 -4.51 -2.89 3.52
CA ASN A 81 -5.25 -2.06 4.46
C ASN A 81 -5.39 -0.64 3.90
N LYS A 82 -6.64 -0.20 3.73
CA LYS A 82 -6.91 1.21 3.38
C LYS A 82 -7.56 1.93 4.55
N ASP A 83 -7.05 3.12 4.83
CA ASP A 83 -7.61 4.02 5.84
C ASP A 83 -8.76 4.84 5.24
N PHE A 84 -9.93 4.70 5.84
CA PHE A 84 -11.17 5.38 5.48
C PHE A 84 -11.68 6.27 6.62
N THR A 85 -10.85 6.57 7.62
CA THR A 85 -11.21 7.40 8.79
C THR A 85 -11.72 8.80 8.42
N TYR A 86 -11.37 9.30 7.23
CA TYR A 86 -11.82 10.60 6.72
C TYR A 86 -13.14 10.52 5.92
N ILE A 87 -13.63 9.33 5.59
CA ILE A 87 -14.91 9.19 4.88
C ILE A 87 -16.05 9.36 5.87
N THR A 88 -16.92 10.34 5.58
CA THR A 88 -18.12 10.66 6.38
C THR A 88 -19.41 10.08 5.80
N THR A 89 -19.32 9.43 4.65
CA THR A 89 -20.42 8.78 3.94
C THR A 89 -20.35 7.25 4.08
N ALA A 90 -21.36 6.54 3.58
CA ALA A 90 -21.33 5.07 3.58
C ALA A 90 -20.23 4.54 2.66
N ILE A 91 -19.38 3.66 3.19
CA ILE A 91 -18.48 2.82 2.38
C ILE A 91 -19.34 1.75 1.71
N THR A 92 -19.30 1.69 0.38
CA THR A 92 -20.07 0.73 -0.41
C THR A 92 -19.12 -0.21 -1.14
N PHE A 93 -19.29 -1.53 -0.94
CA PHE A 93 -18.53 -2.56 -1.65
C PHE A 93 -19.33 -3.04 -2.86
N ASP A 94 -18.91 -2.66 -4.06
CA ASP A 94 -19.46 -3.22 -5.30
C ASP A 94 -18.61 -4.42 -5.73
N THR A 95 -19.19 -5.61 -5.66
CA THR A 95 -18.56 -6.88 -6.06
C THR A 95 -18.93 -7.28 -7.49
N THR A 96 -19.70 -6.46 -8.20
CA THR A 96 -20.29 -6.79 -9.50
C THR A 96 -19.55 -6.19 -10.69
N GLY A 97 -18.50 -5.37 -10.47
CA GLY A 97 -17.70 -4.84 -11.57
C GLY A 97 -16.34 -4.26 -11.16
N VAL A 98 -15.29 -5.08 -11.28
CA VAL A 98 -13.85 -4.76 -11.46
C VAL A 98 -13.25 -3.62 -10.61
N THR A 99 -12.28 -3.99 -9.77
CA THR A 99 -11.57 -3.23 -8.72
C THR A 99 -12.37 -2.99 -7.44
N PRO A 100 -11.85 -3.41 -6.25
CA PRO A 100 -12.44 -3.01 -4.98
C PRO A 100 -12.61 -1.49 -4.98
N ILE A 101 -13.81 -0.98 -4.71
CA ILE A 101 -14.02 0.47 -4.64
C ILE A 101 -13.32 0.98 -3.38
N VAL A 102 -12.07 1.37 -3.59
CA VAL A 102 -11.29 2.26 -2.73
C VAL A 102 -11.83 3.69 -3.00
N PRO A 103 -11.63 4.73 -2.15
CA PRO A 103 -12.20 6.06 -2.39
C PRO A 103 -11.94 6.51 -3.83
N THR A 104 -12.86 7.28 -4.43
CA THR A 104 -12.77 7.71 -5.84
C THR A 104 -11.36 8.18 -6.19
N GLY A 105 -10.67 7.45 -7.07
CA GLY A 105 -9.32 7.80 -7.50
C GLY A 105 -8.25 6.78 -7.09
N THR A 106 -8.50 5.90 -6.12
CA THR A 106 -7.56 4.82 -5.81
C THR A 106 -7.76 3.62 -6.73
N SER A 107 -6.67 3.02 -7.20
CA SER A 107 -6.65 1.81 -8.04
C SER A 107 -5.92 0.68 -7.33
N VAL A 108 -6.45 -0.55 -7.44
CA VAL A 108 -5.91 -1.73 -6.77
C VAL A 108 -5.89 -2.92 -7.72
N THR A 109 -4.75 -3.57 -7.83
CA THR A 109 -4.54 -4.83 -8.55
C THR A 109 -3.81 -5.85 -7.70
N ASN A 110 -4.00 -7.14 -8.02
CA ASN A 110 -3.29 -8.26 -7.40
C ASN A 110 -3.33 -8.22 -5.86
N ILE A 111 -4.52 -8.11 -5.28
CA ILE A 111 -4.75 -8.16 -3.84
C ILE A 111 -5.80 -9.23 -3.54
N GLU A 112 -5.46 -10.18 -2.68
CA GLU A 112 -6.34 -11.28 -2.28
C GLU A 112 -7.14 -10.97 -1.01
N LYS A 113 -6.61 -10.10 -0.14
CA LYS A 113 -7.22 -9.75 1.14
C LYS A 113 -7.33 -8.23 1.29
N PHE A 114 -8.51 -7.78 1.68
CA PHE A 114 -8.78 -6.37 1.89
C PHE A 114 -9.20 -6.12 3.34
N GLU A 115 -8.48 -5.21 4.00
CA GLU A 115 -8.74 -4.73 5.35
C GLU A 115 -9.10 -3.24 5.30
N LEU A 116 -9.94 -2.84 6.25
CA LEU A 116 -10.45 -1.49 6.36
C LEU A 116 -10.08 -0.95 7.72
N THR A 117 -9.42 0.21 7.73
CA THR A 117 -9.31 1.02 8.93
C THR A 117 -10.38 2.09 8.87
N THR A 118 -11.34 2.05 9.81
CA THR A 118 -12.37 3.09 9.95
C THR A 118 -12.32 3.64 11.36
N GLY A 119 -12.29 4.96 11.51
CA GLY A 119 -12.41 5.61 12.82
C GLY A 119 -13.84 5.54 13.37
N GLY A 120 -13.92 5.30 14.69
CA GLY A 120 -15.08 5.54 15.53
C GLY A 120 -14.65 6.35 16.75
#